data_AF-A0A9P6BD81-F1
#
_entry.id   AF-A0A9P6BD81-F1
#
_cell.length_a   1.000
_cell.length_b   1.000
_cell.length_c   1.000
_cell.angle_alpha   90.00
_cell.angle_beta   90.00
_cell.angle_gamma   90.00
#
_symmetry.space_group_name_H-M   'P 1'
#
loop_
_entity.id
_entity.type
_entity.pdbx_description
1 polymer ?
#
loop_
_entity_poly.entity_id
_entity_poly.type
_entity_poly.pdbx_seq_one_letter_code
_entity_poly.pdbx_strand_id
1 'polypeptide(L)'
;VDDLCLLWDKGLFLSKTSTYPNGRPVRAAMVPLICDLPAARRAVGLGSHSSTHFCSECDLTLQDINDLDSTTWTPRNYNAHILHATNWRDAPTEDVQDQTFKASGIKWSELLRLPYWDPTRFVVMDSMHGFYLRMFMRHVRDVWGMQVNLEDGDGLPHGDLENLSEDSIAEIQRVLRYEPVAKLRKLKKGELQYLCRHAGLHYGGQKSWMAKLLAQHQRHTPLTKVKAGDLAQLDTLYHTKSKAGLSRTKKALLVALCAIRFAGASRNHHEFNQMNRKSLVEIIHEQRLAEGLVDEDGDLLVTQEKGSTTVLGAHVLSEIRSDMNKIEAPSWWPPSPKHPGEIKWGKFKAEEWRSFCLVNLPITLTRLWGILPKESRQYQMLENYMLLVNAIKIATSRSISHEMISSYEQYMLRYLQGFLRLYPHKNLTPYQHLSLHFGDHLRRFGPTHSWRCYAFERMNGLVQGLPSNSRFGK
;
A
#
# COMPACT_ATOMS: atom_id res chain seq x y z
N VAL A 1 23.49 18.87 21.73
CA VAL A 1 22.52 18.50 22.79
C VAL A 1 22.82 19.26 24.07
N ASP A 2 24.09 19.32 24.50
CA ASP A 2 24.50 20.09 25.69
C ASP A 2 23.99 21.53 25.70
N ASP A 3 24.12 22.25 24.58
CA ASP A 3 23.59 23.61 24.44
C ASP A 3 22.07 23.67 24.64
N LEU A 4 21.34 22.70 24.10
CA LEU A 4 19.87 22.63 24.24
C LEU A 4 19.45 22.31 25.68
N CYS A 5 20.22 21.50 26.41
CA CYS A 5 20.01 21.28 27.84
C CYS A 5 20.21 22.58 28.63
N LEU A 6 21.29 23.31 28.35
CA LEU A 6 21.59 24.59 28.99
C LEU A 6 20.49 25.64 28.71
N LEU A 7 20.05 25.74 27.46
CA LEU A 7 19.01 26.66 27.01
C LEU A 7 17.63 26.35 27.62
N TRP A 8 17.36 25.08 27.94
CA TRP A 8 16.11 24.66 28.57
C TRP A 8 16.11 24.92 30.08
N ASP A 9 17.15 24.46 30.76
CA ASP A 9 17.27 24.52 32.22
C ASP A 9 17.50 25.96 32.71
N LYS A 10 18.58 26.58 32.24
CA LYS A 10 19.01 27.91 32.67
C LYS A 10 18.49 29.01 31.75
N GLY A 11 18.41 28.72 30.45
CA GLY A 11 18.19 29.75 29.43
C GLY A 11 19.42 30.65 29.27
N LEU A 12 19.30 31.66 28.42
CA LEU A 12 20.29 32.70 28.23
C LEU A 12 19.65 34.09 28.37
N PHE A 13 20.45 35.08 28.76
CA PHE A 13 20.03 36.48 28.73
C PHE A 13 20.61 37.14 27.48
N LEU A 14 19.74 37.54 26.55
CA LEU A 14 20.17 38.38 25.43
C LEU A 14 20.23 39.82 25.92
N SER A 15 21.40 40.44 25.88
CA SER A 15 21.62 41.81 26.39
C SER A 15 20.82 42.88 25.62
N LYS A 16 20.51 42.62 24.35
CA LYS A 16 19.72 43.51 23.49
C LYS A 16 19.06 42.72 22.36
N THR A 17 17.79 43.01 22.08
CA THR A 17 17.08 42.54 20.87
C THR A 17 16.33 43.72 20.24
N SER A 18 15.83 43.57 19.01
CA SER A 18 15.15 44.66 18.29
C SER A 18 13.97 45.26 19.06
N THR A 19 13.24 44.46 19.86
CA THR A 19 12.06 44.91 20.63
C THR A 19 12.34 45.05 22.12
N TYR A 20 13.50 44.59 22.61
CA TYR A 20 13.89 44.66 24.03
C TYR A 20 15.30 45.23 24.14
N PRO A 21 15.44 46.58 24.19
CA PRO A 21 16.74 47.26 24.22
C PRO A 21 17.52 47.00 25.51
N ASN A 22 16.83 46.71 26.61
CA ASN A 22 17.41 46.35 27.92
C ASN A 22 17.61 44.84 28.10
N GLY A 23 17.47 44.09 27.01
CA GLY A 23 17.63 42.64 26.99
C GLY A 23 16.40 41.86 27.46
N ARG A 24 16.48 40.53 27.34
CA ARG A 24 15.45 39.60 27.80
C ARG A 24 16.02 38.21 28.05
N PRO A 25 15.49 37.45 29.02
CA PRO A 25 15.73 36.02 29.11
C PRO A 25 15.07 35.29 27.92
N VAL A 26 15.76 34.28 27.42
CA VAL A 26 15.32 33.39 26.35
C VAL A 26 15.62 31.95 26.76
N ARG A 27 14.63 31.07 26.56
CA ARG A 27 14.80 29.62 26.63
C ARG A 27 14.51 29.04 25.26
N ALA A 28 15.12 27.89 24.97
CA ALA A 28 14.89 27.19 23.71
C ALA A 28 14.59 25.72 23.96
N ALA A 29 13.74 25.16 23.10
CA ALA A 29 13.44 23.73 23.05
C ALA A 29 13.43 23.30 21.59
N MET A 30 13.90 22.07 21.32
CA MET A 30 13.83 21.47 19.98
C MET A 30 12.56 20.63 19.84
N VAL A 31 11.55 21.17 19.15
CA VAL A 31 10.29 20.45 18.83
C VAL A 31 9.68 21.01 17.54
N PRO A 32 9.17 20.19 16.59
CA PRO A 32 9.40 18.75 16.42
C PRO A 32 10.67 18.45 15.59
N LEU A 33 11.08 17.17 15.52
CA LEU A 33 12.09 16.71 14.55
C LEU A 33 11.43 16.52 13.17
N ILE A 34 11.86 17.33 12.21
CA ILE A 34 11.33 17.35 10.84
C ILE A 34 12.45 16.94 9.88
N CYS A 35 12.33 15.77 9.26
CA CYS A 35 13.25 15.30 8.23
C CYS A 35 12.60 14.16 7.43
N ASP A 36 13.30 13.64 6.42
CA ASP A 36 12.84 12.44 5.74
C ASP A 36 12.86 11.23 6.70
N LEU A 37 12.01 10.23 6.43
CA LEU A 37 11.84 9.11 7.36
C LEU A 37 13.15 8.35 7.64
N PRO A 38 14.02 8.06 6.66
CA PRO A 38 15.32 7.44 6.94
C PRO A 38 16.21 8.26 7.89
N ALA A 39 16.31 9.58 7.71
CA ALA A 39 17.08 10.44 8.61
C ALA A 39 16.43 10.51 10.00
N ALA A 40 15.10 10.61 10.06
CA ALA A 40 14.35 10.63 11.31
C ALA A 40 14.67 9.39 12.15
N ARG A 41 14.59 8.20 11.55
CA ARG A 41 14.89 6.93 12.23
C ARG A 41 16.31 6.92 12.81
N ARG A 42 17.31 7.35 12.05
CA ARG A 42 18.69 7.43 12.54
C ARG A 42 18.84 8.43 13.68
N ALA A 43 18.26 9.62 13.54
CA ALA A 43 18.36 10.68 14.54
C ALA A 43 17.75 10.29 15.89
N VAL A 44 16.64 9.54 15.89
CA VAL A 44 15.96 9.11 17.12
C VAL A 44 16.29 7.68 17.58
N GLY A 45 17.28 7.03 16.96
CA GLY A 45 17.67 5.68 17.36
C GLY A 45 16.60 4.61 17.08
N LEU A 46 15.76 4.80 16.05
CA LEU A 46 14.79 3.78 15.63
C LEU A 46 15.32 2.95 14.46
N GLY A 47 14.85 1.71 14.37
CA GLY A 47 15.10 0.83 13.24
C GLY A 47 14.60 1.40 11.91
N SER A 48 15.09 0.84 10.81
CA SER A 48 14.65 1.24 9.47
C SER A 48 13.13 1.14 9.34
N HIS A 49 12.55 2.01 8.52
CA HIS A 49 11.16 1.90 8.06
C HIS A 49 10.82 0.55 7.40
N SER A 50 11.81 -0.26 7.02
CA SER A 50 11.64 -1.63 6.49
C SER A 50 11.85 -2.74 7.54
N SER A 51 12.08 -2.38 8.80
CA SER A 51 12.25 -3.35 9.90
C SER A 51 10.90 -3.81 10.47
N THR A 52 10.89 -4.88 11.28
CA THR A 52 9.68 -5.36 11.98
C THR A 52 8.97 -4.23 12.74
N HIS A 53 9.76 -3.42 13.44
CA HIS A 53 9.33 -2.27 14.24
C HIS A 53 9.41 -0.98 13.44
N PHE A 54 8.57 -0.87 12.41
CA PHE A 54 8.68 0.21 11.41
C PHE A 54 8.05 1.54 11.83
N CYS A 55 7.10 1.54 12.76
CA CYS A 55 6.35 2.72 13.18
C CYS A 55 7.01 3.41 14.38
N SER A 56 6.93 4.74 14.44
CA SER A 56 7.45 5.57 15.56
C SER A 56 6.41 5.83 16.64
N GLU A 57 5.14 5.53 16.38
CA GLU A 57 4.01 5.95 17.23
C GLU A 57 3.21 4.76 17.77
N CYS A 58 3.22 3.61 17.09
CA CYS A 58 2.60 2.37 17.57
C CYS A 58 3.53 1.15 17.41
N ASP A 59 3.10 0.05 18.03
CA ASP A 59 3.80 -1.24 18.04
C ASP A 59 3.29 -2.21 16.96
N LEU A 60 2.50 -1.73 15.99
CA LEU A 60 2.10 -2.54 14.84
C LEU A 60 3.35 -3.01 14.09
N THR A 61 3.42 -4.32 13.80
CA THR A 61 4.56 -4.90 13.11
C THR A 61 4.42 -4.75 11.60
N LEU A 62 5.56 -4.75 10.88
CA LEU A 62 5.55 -4.68 9.41
C LEU A 62 4.79 -5.84 8.76
N GLN A 63 4.69 -6.99 9.46
CA GLN A 63 3.91 -8.13 8.99
C GLN A 63 2.40 -7.83 8.94
N ASP A 64 1.92 -6.99 9.85
CA ASP A 64 0.52 -6.63 10.02
C ASP A 64 0.22 -5.24 9.42
N ILE A 65 1.10 -4.69 8.57
CA ILE A 65 1.00 -3.31 8.05
C ILE A 65 -0.29 -3.02 7.24
N ASN A 66 -1.01 -4.04 6.78
CA ASN A 66 -2.29 -3.89 6.09
C ASN A 66 -3.48 -3.84 7.05
N ASP A 67 -3.26 -4.05 8.36
CA ASP A 67 -4.26 -3.73 9.36
C ASP A 67 -4.49 -2.22 9.38
N LEU A 68 -5.76 -1.83 9.39
CA LEU A 68 -6.25 -0.45 9.36
C LEU A 68 -7.09 -0.11 10.58
N ASP A 69 -7.33 -1.06 11.48
CA ASP A 69 -8.07 -0.82 12.71
C ASP A 69 -7.14 -0.25 13.79
N SER A 70 -6.96 1.07 13.74
CA SER A 70 -6.09 1.80 14.67
C SER A 70 -6.52 1.69 16.14
N THR A 71 -7.75 1.27 16.42
CA THR A 71 -8.22 1.05 17.80
C THR A 71 -7.56 -0.15 18.46
N THR A 72 -7.04 -1.10 17.66
CA THR A 72 -6.35 -2.28 18.16
C THR A 72 -4.85 -2.07 18.36
N TRP A 73 -4.31 -0.96 17.85
CA TRP A 73 -2.87 -0.72 17.88
C TRP A 73 -2.44 -0.22 19.24
N THR A 74 -1.43 -0.86 19.81
CA THR A 74 -0.81 -0.38 21.04
C THR A 74 0.07 0.84 20.73
N PRO A 75 -0.18 2.01 21.33
CA PRO A 75 0.69 3.17 21.19
C PRO A 75 2.04 2.90 21.86
N ARG A 76 3.11 3.44 21.28
CA ARG A 76 4.45 3.31 21.88
C ARG A 76 4.52 4.01 23.22
N ASN A 77 5.05 3.30 24.21
CA ASN A 77 5.24 3.83 25.55
C ASN A 77 6.61 4.51 25.69
N TYR A 78 6.64 5.77 26.16
CA TYR A 78 7.87 6.53 26.37
C TYR A 78 8.83 5.87 27.38
N ASN A 79 8.33 5.40 28.51
CA ASN A 79 9.18 4.77 29.54
C ASN A 79 9.79 3.46 29.03
N ALA A 80 9.01 2.66 28.30
CA ALA A 80 9.53 1.47 27.63
C ALA A 80 10.60 1.83 26.59
N HIS A 81 10.40 2.92 25.83
CA HIS A 81 11.39 3.41 24.87
C HIS A 81 12.72 3.76 25.56
N ILE A 82 12.68 4.52 26.65
CA ILE A 82 13.87 4.89 27.43
C ILE A 82 14.57 3.65 27.99
N LEU A 83 13.81 2.69 28.52
CA LEU A 83 14.37 1.44 29.03
C LEU A 83 15.09 0.66 27.93
N HIS A 84 14.47 0.46 26.77
CA HIS A 84 15.09 -0.25 25.66
C HIS A 84 16.33 0.47 25.11
N ALA A 85 16.26 1.80 24.97
CA ALA A 85 17.40 2.61 24.54
C ALA A 85 18.57 2.56 25.52
N THR A 86 18.27 2.59 26.83
CA THR A 86 19.27 2.51 27.90
C THR A 86 19.93 1.13 27.93
N ASN A 87 19.12 0.06 27.87
CA ASN A 87 19.63 -1.32 27.80
C ASN A 87 20.53 -1.53 26.57
N TRP A 88 20.21 -0.89 25.43
CA TRP A 88 21.05 -0.93 24.24
C TRP A 88 22.38 -0.18 24.42
N ARG A 89 22.34 1.00 25.08
CA ARG A 89 23.54 1.81 25.38
C ARG A 89 24.49 1.11 26.34
N ASP A 90 23.92 0.54 27.40
CA ASP A 90 24.64 -0.04 28.53
C ASP A 90 24.91 -1.55 28.32
N ALA A 91 24.61 -2.08 27.12
CA ALA A 91 24.88 -3.46 26.77
C ALA A 91 26.39 -3.76 26.90
N PRO A 92 26.78 -4.87 27.55
CA PRO A 92 28.19 -5.15 27.85
C PRO A 92 29.02 -5.55 26.62
N THR A 93 28.37 -5.96 25.53
CA THR A 93 29.01 -6.41 24.29
C THR A 93 28.18 -5.99 23.08
N GLU A 94 28.82 -5.92 21.92
CA GLU A 94 28.14 -5.66 20.63
C GLU A 94 27.07 -6.72 20.33
N ASP A 95 27.31 -8.00 20.68
CA ASP A 95 26.33 -9.07 20.49
C ASP A 95 25.05 -8.86 21.31
N VAL A 96 25.18 -8.46 22.58
CA VAL A 96 24.01 -8.15 23.44
C VAL A 96 23.32 -6.88 22.96
N GLN A 97 24.09 -5.92 22.48
CA GLN A 97 23.57 -4.69 21.89
C GLN A 97 22.72 -4.99 20.63
N ASP A 98 23.20 -5.84 19.74
CA ASP A 98 22.49 -6.26 18.53
C ASP A 98 21.24 -7.10 18.83
N GLN A 99 21.31 -8.00 19.83
CA GLN A 99 20.13 -8.74 20.28
C GLN A 99 19.05 -7.82 20.86
N THR A 100 19.45 -6.83 21.67
CA THR A 100 18.55 -5.83 22.25
C THR A 100 17.87 -4.99 21.16
N PHE A 101 18.64 -4.56 20.16
CA PHE A 101 18.11 -3.84 19.01
C PHE A 101 17.17 -4.71 18.17
N LYS A 102 17.52 -5.98 17.94
CA LYS A 102 16.68 -6.90 17.16
C LYS A 102 15.32 -7.14 17.82
N ALA A 103 15.28 -7.20 19.16
CA ALA A 103 14.05 -7.39 19.92
C ALA A 103 13.14 -6.15 19.92
N SER A 104 13.71 -4.95 20.12
CA SER A 104 12.94 -3.71 20.35
C SER A 104 12.86 -2.77 19.15
N GLY A 105 13.82 -2.86 18.22
CA GLY A 105 14.03 -1.89 17.15
C GLY A 105 14.52 -0.53 17.62
N ILE A 106 15.02 -0.41 18.86
CA ILE A 106 15.40 0.86 19.51
C ILE A 106 16.90 0.84 19.86
N LYS A 107 17.56 1.97 19.63
CA LYS A 107 18.93 2.30 20.00
C LYS A 107 18.93 3.59 20.80
N TRP A 108 20.03 3.86 21.50
CA TRP A 108 20.23 5.14 22.15
C TRP A 108 20.33 6.28 21.13
N SER A 109 19.69 7.40 21.45
CA SER A 109 19.87 8.67 20.77
C SER A 109 20.27 9.71 21.80
N GLU A 110 21.23 10.57 21.45
CA GLU A 110 21.62 11.70 22.30
C GLU A 110 20.45 12.65 22.59
N LEU A 111 19.40 12.65 21.76
CA LEU A 111 18.19 13.43 22.02
C LEU A 111 17.45 12.99 23.28
N LEU A 112 17.64 11.74 23.75
CA LEU A 112 17.04 11.23 24.99
C LEU A 112 17.61 11.88 26.25
N ARG A 113 18.71 12.65 26.13
CA ARG A 113 19.25 13.47 27.23
C ARG A 113 18.44 14.75 27.44
N LEU A 114 17.61 15.16 26.48
CA LEU A 114 16.74 16.33 26.61
C LEU A 114 15.53 15.98 27.49
N PRO A 115 15.32 16.64 28.64
CA PRO A 115 14.30 16.23 29.62
C PRO A 115 12.86 16.41 29.13
N TYR A 116 12.66 17.21 28.08
CA TYR A 116 11.35 17.46 27.46
C TYR A 116 11.11 16.62 26.20
N TRP A 117 12.10 15.88 25.70
CA TRP A 117 12.03 15.22 24.40
C TRP A 117 11.31 13.87 24.49
N ASP A 118 10.24 13.73 23.72
CA ASP A 118 9.51 12.45 23.57
C ASP A 118 9.59 11.94 22.12
N PRO A 119 10.42 10.92 21.82
CA PRO A 119 10.57 10.37 20.47
C PRO A 119 9.30 9.68 19.96
N THR A 120 8.33 9.33 20.81
CA THR A 120 7.06 8.72 20.38
C THR A 120 6.05 9.78 19.93
N ARG A 121 6.31 11.07 20.17
CA ARG A 121 5.38 12.18 19.86
C ARG A 121 5.98 13.28 19.01
N PHE A 122 7.31 13.49 19.08
CA PHE A 122 7.99 14.63 18.47
C PHE A 122 8.71 14.30 17.15
N VAL A 123 8.57 13.07 16.66
CA VAL A 123 9.00 12.67 15.31
C VAL A 123 7.82 12.81 14.37
N VAL A 124 7.84 13.80 13.49
CA VAL A 124 6.75 14.05 12.54
C VAL A 124 7.06 13.46 11.17
N MET A 125 6.02 13.03 10.46
CA MET A 125 6.14 12.72 9.04
C MET A 125 6.24 14.03 8.27
N ASP A 126 7.36 14.32 7.60
CA ASP A 126 7.43 15.51 6.75
C ASP A 126 6.39 15.43 5.61
N SER A 127 5.57 16.47 5.47
CA SER A 127 4.45 16.48 4.52
C SER A 127 4.91 16.42 3.06
N MET A 128 6.07 17.01 2.74
CA MET A 128 6.58 17.02 1.36
C MET A 128 7.07 15.63 0.95
N HIS A 129 7.95 15.04 1.77
CA HIS A 129 8.45 13.70 1.54
C HIS A 129 7.33 12.66 1.64
N GLY A 130 6.54 12.71 2.71
CA GLY A 130 5.46 11.77 2.97
C GLY A 130 4.37 11.82 1.92
N PHE A 131 3.77 12.99 1.66
CA PHE A 131 2.63 13.06 0.75
C PHE A 131 3.03 13.09 -0.72
N TYR A 132 3.94 13.98 -1.12
CA TYR A 132 4.21 14.19 -2.54
C TYR A 132 5.18 13.14 -3.11
N LEU A 133 6.33 12.94 -2.44
CA LEU A 133 7.39 12.04 -2.92
C LEU A 133 7.17 10.56 -2.57
N ARG A 134 6.21 10.25 -1.69
CA ARG A 134 5.94 8.86 -1.27
C ARG A 134 4.49 8.47 -1.57
N MET A 135 3.48 9.15 -1.03
CA MET A 135 2.09 8.74 -1.26
C MET A 135 1.62 8.95 -2.70
N PHE A 136 1.70 10.18 -3.22
CA PHE A 136 1.31 10.47 -4.60
C PHE A 136 2.19 9.75 -5.61
N MET A 137 3.51 9.88 -5.48
CA MET A 137 4.45 9.19 -6.36
C MET A 137 4.18 7.68 -6.42
N ARG A 138 4.00 7.01 -5.28
CA ARG A 138 3.69 5.57 -5.23
C ARG A 138 2.36 5.25 -5.91
N HIS A 139 1.32 6.02 -5.61
CA HIS A 139 0.01 5.77 -6.20
C HIS A 139 0.07 5.88 -7.73
N VAL A 140 0.71 6.93 -8.23
CA VAL A 140 0.75 7.21 -9.67
C VAL A 140 1.76 6.33 -10.40
N ARG A 141 2.98 6.11 -9.88
CA ARG A 141 4.03 5.36 -10.58
C ARG A 141 4.06 3.88 -10.26
N ASP A 142 3.81 3.46 -9.02
CA ASP A 142 4.02 2.07 -8.62
C ASP A 142 2.72 1.25 -8.64
N VAL A 143 1.58 1.92 -8.45
CA VAL A 143 0.26 1.28 -8.34
C VAL A 143 -0.49 1.40 -9.65
N TRP A 144 -0.65 2.62 -10.16
CA TRP A 144 -1.22 2.86 -11.48
C TRP A 144 -0.23 2.56 -12.60
N GLY A 145 1.03 2.91 -12.38
CA GLY A 145 2.02 2.96 -13.44
C GLY A 145 1.71 4.10 -14.43
N MET A 146 2.76 4.61 -15.05
CA MET A 146 2.68 5.78 -15.91
C MET A 146 3.72 5.67 -17.02
N GLN A 147 3.30 5.16 -18.18
CA GLN A 147 4.19 4.88 -19.30
C GLN A 147 3.48 5.14 -20.64
N VAL A 148 4.08 5.98 -21.48
CA VAL A 148 3.51 6.37 -22.79
C VAL A 148 3.49 5.26 -23.83
N ASN A 149 4.30 4.22 -23.64
CA ASN A 149 4.49 3.10 -24.58
C ASN A 149 3.64 1.86 -24.21
N LEU A 150 2.86 1.92 -23.13
CA LEU A 150 1.96 0.85 -22.71
C LEU A 150 0.51 1.29 -22.93
N GLU A 151 -0.37 0.33 -23.21
CA GLU A 151 -1.81 0.59 -23.31
C GLU A 151 -2.43 0.85 -21.93
N ASP A 152 -3.57 1.54 -21.94
CA ASP A 152 -4.36 1.81 -20.75
C ASP A 152 -4.87 0.50 -20.14
N GLY A 153 -4.59 0.30 -18.85
CA GLY A 153 -4.91 -0.91 -18.10
C GLY A 153 -5.84 -0.66 -16.92
N ASP A 154 -6.19 -1.75 -16.25
CA ASP A 154 -7.07 -1.75 -15.08
C ASP A 154 -6.32 -1.72 -13.73
N GLY A 155 -4.99 -1.64 -13.77
CA GLY A 155 -4.14 -1.61 -12.57
C GLY A 155 -4.08 -2.93 -11.81
N LEU A 156 -4.45 -4.04 -12.44
CA LEU A 156 -4.22 -5.39 -11.92
C LEU A 156 -3.01 -6.04 -12.63
N PRO A 157 -2.27 -6.93 -11.95
CA PRO A 157 -1.23 -7.70 -12.59
C PRO A 157 -1.87 -8.77 -13.49
N HIS A 158 -1.48 -8.75 -14.76
CA HIS A 158 -1.81 -9.78 -15.76
C HIS A 158 -0.50 -10.49 -16.12
N GLY A 159 -0.39 -11.82 -15.96
CA GLY A 159 0.84 -12.59 -16.28
C GLY A 159 1.25 -13.68 -15.27
N ASP A 160 1.84 -13.33 -14.12
CA ASP A 160 2.55 -14.32 -13.28
C ASP A 160 1.65 -15.26 -12.44
N LEU A 161 0.43 -14.82 -12.10
CA LEU A 161 -0.48 -15.59 -11.25
C LEU A 161 -1.23 -16.69 -12.00
N GLU A 162 -1.19 -16.66 -13.34
CA GLU A 162 -1.96 -17.54 -14.23
C GLU A 162 -1.10 -18.68 -14.80
N ASN A 163 0.21 -18.69 -14.53
CA ASN A 163 1.18 -19.66 -15.06
C ASN A 163 1.37 -20.91 -14.18
N LEU A 164 0.49 -21.19 -13.21
CA LEU A 164 0.57 -22.41 -12.42
C LEU A 164 0.08 -23.60 -13.26
N SER A 165 0.84 -24.69 -13.27
CA SER A 165 0.39 -25.92 -13.92
C SER A 165 -0.87 -26.45 -13.25
N GLU A 166 -1.70 -27.15 -14.01
CA GLU A 166 -2.95 -27.73 -13.52
C GLU A 166 -2.74 -28.63 -12.30
N ASP A 167 -1.70 -29.46 -12.31
CA ASP A 167 -1.32 -30.31 -11.17
C ASP A 167 -0.99 -29.49 -9.92
N SER A 168 -0.33 -28.34 -10.10
CA SER A 168 0.00 -27.43 -9.01
C SER A 168 -1.26 -26.80 -8.42
N ILE A 169 -2.22 -26.40 -9.26
CA ILE A 169 -3.50 -25.82 -8.83
C ILE A 169 -4.32 -26.84 -8.01
N ALA A 170 -4.40 -28.08 -8.49
CA ALA A 170 -5.11 -29.15 -7.77
C ALA A 170 -4.49 -29.41 -6.40
N GLU A 171 -3.16 -29.47 -6.31
CA GLU A 171 -2.47 -29.71 -5.04
C GLU A 171 -2.65 -28.55 -4.06
N ILE A 172 -2.54 -27.28 -4.51
CA ILE A 172 -2.70 -26.14 -3.59
C ILE A 172 -4.14 -25.99 -3.11
N GLN A 173 -5.14 -26.32 -3.94
CA GLN A 173 -6.54 -26.35 -3.51
C GLN A 173 -6.81 -27.50 -2.53
N ARG A 174 -6.14 -28.66 -2.70
CA ARG A 174 -6.18 -29.77 -1.73
C ARG A 174 -5.56 -29.34 -0.40
N VAL A 175 -4.39 -28.71 -0.45
CA VAL A 175 -3.71 -28.19 0.76
C VAL A 175 -4.58 -27.16 1.46
N LEU A 176 -5.27 -26.29 0.72
CA LEU A 176 -6.28 -25.41 1.31
C LEU A 176 -7.35 -26.25 2.00
N ARG A 177 -8.14 -27.05 1.27
CA ARG A 177 -9.35 -27.71 1.80
C ARG A 177 -9.10 -28.74 2.91
N TYR A 178 -7.99 -29.47 2.88
CA TYR A 178 -7.82 -30.69 3.71
C TYR A 178 -6.64 -30.67 4.66
N GLU A 179 -5.69 -29.73 4.53
CA GLU A 179 -4.46 -29.75 5.32
C GLU A 179 -4.45 -28.67 6.42
N PRO A 180 -3.69 -28.87 7.52
CA PRO A 180 -3.56 -27.85 8.56
C PRO A 180 -2.92 -26.55 8.04
N VAL A 181 -3.21 -25.43 8.69
CA VAL A 181 -2.64 -24.10 8.39
C VAL A 181 -1.10 -24.10 8.33
N ALA A 182 -0.45 -25.00 9.07
CA ALA A 182 1.00 -25.18 9.01
C ALA A 182 1.52 -25.59 7.61
N LYS A 183 0.76 -26.39 6.85
CA LYS A 183 1.10 -26.75 5.47
C LYS A 183 0.80 -25.62 4.47
N LEU A 184 -0.27 -24.85 4.68
CA LEU A 184 -0.54 -23.63 3.90
C LEU A 184 0.65 -22.66 3.93
N ARG A 185 1.31 -22.50 5.09
CA ARG A 185 2.51 -21.65 5.23
C ARG A 185 3.70 -22.13 4.40
N LYS A 186 3.75 -23.42 4.03
CA LYS A 186 4.85 -24.00 3.23
C LYS A 186 4.70 -23.73 1.73
N LEU A 187 3.48 -23.53 1.22
CA LEU A 187 3.20 -23.21 -0.19
C LEU A 187 4.02 -22.02 -0.69
N LYS A 188 4.36 -21.97 -1.97
CA LYS A 188 5.07 -20.83 -2.58
C LYS A 188 4.19 -19.57 -2.54
N LYS A 189 4.83 -18.40 -2.67
CA LYS A 189 4.11 -17.12 -2.64
C LYS A 189 3.06 -17.04 -3.76
N GLY A 190 3.43 -17.37 -5.00
CA GLY A 190 2.49 -17.35 -6.14
C GLY A 190 1.28 -18.28 -5.95
N GLU A 191 1.47 -19.45 -5.34
CA GLU A 191 0.39 -20.39 -5.00
C GLU A 191 -0.60 -19.81 -4.00
N LEU A 192 -0.10 -19.18 -2.92
CA LEU A 192 -0.96 -18.49 -1.94
C LEU A 192 -1.68 -17.30 -2.57
N GLN A 193 -1.02 -16.57 -3.47
CA GLN A 193 -1.63 -15.44 -4.16
C GLN A 193 -2.73 -15.89 -5.11
N TYR A 194 -2.53 -17.00 -5.83
CA TYR A 194 -3.55 -17.63 -6.66
C TYR A 194 -4.78 -18.00 -5.81
N LEU A 195 -4.58 -18.70 -4.69
CA LEU A 195 -5.65 -19.11 -3.79
C LEU A 195 -6.42 -17.91 -3.22
N CYS A 196 -5.72 -16.89 -2.74
CA CYS A 196 -6.35 -15.68 -2.23
C CYS A 196 -7.15 -14.95 -3.33
N ARG A 197 -6.58 -14.80 -4.53
CA ARG A 197 -7.25 -14.16 -5.68
C ARG A 197 -8.57 -14.86 -6.02
N HIS A 198 -8.56 -16.19 -6.12
CA HIS A 198 -9.76 -16.98 -6.44
C HIS A 198 -10.79 -17.02 -5.30
N ALA A 199 -10.37 -16.74 -4.07
CA ALA A 199 -11.27 -16.56 -2.93
C ALA A 199 -11.80 -15.12 -2.79
N GLY A 200 -11.44 -14.20 -3.70
CA GLY A 200 -11.78 -12.77 -3.59
C GLY A 200 -11.11 -12.07 -2.41
N LEU A 201 -10.01 -12.63 -1.90
CA LEU A 201 -9.25 -12.14 -0.77
C LEU A 201 -8.06 -11.30 -1.23
N HIS A 202 -7.54 -10.45 -0.34
CA HIS A 202 -6.30 -9.73 -0.59
C HIS A 202 -5.12 -10.72 -0.69
N TYR A 203 -4.27 -10.53 -1.70
CA TYR A 203 -3.18 -11.43 -2.12
C TYR A 203 -1.84 -10.69 -2.27
N GLY A 204 -1.68 -9.59 -1.56
CA GLY A 204 -0.41 -8.95 -1.28
C GLY A 204 0.19 -9.53 0.00
N GLY A 205 1.42 -9.16 0.32
CA GLY A 205 1.94 -9.44 1.66
C GLY A 205 3.00 -10.52 1.76
N GLN A 206 3.30 -10.82 3.02
CA GLN A 206 4.10 -11.96 3.44
C GLN A 206 3.26 -13.24 3.33
N LYS A 207 3.92 -14.37 3.07
CA LYS A 207 3.26 -15.68 2.96
C LYS A 207 2.43 -16.05 4.20
N SER A 208 2.95 -15.73 5.38
CA SER A 208 2.32 -16.04 6.68
C SER A 208 0.95 -15.39 6.83
N TRP A 209 0.80 -14.16 6.35
CA TRP A 209 -0.43 -13.40 6.42
C TRP A 209 -1.49 -13.95 5.45
N MET A 210 -1.11 -14.20 4.18
CA MET A 210 -2.03 -14.83 3.21
C MET A 210 -2.51 -16.21 3.70
N ALA A 211 -1.62 -17.02 4.27
CA ALA A 211 -2.01 -18.30 4.86
C ALA A 211 -2.98 -18.16 6.04
N LYS A 212 -2.83 -17.11 6.87
CA LYS A 212 -3.76 -16.80 7.96
C LYS A 212 -5.12 -16.35 7.43
N LEU A 213 -5.14 -15.49 6.42
CA LEU A 213 -6.35 -14.98 5.78
C LEU A 213 -7.16 -16.11 5.13
N LEU A 214 -6.49 -16.99 4.37
CA LEU A 214 -7.09 -18.19 3.79
C LEU A 214 -7.67 -19.11 4.88
N ALA A 215 -6.92 -19.38 5.94
CA ALA A 215 -7.38 -20.22 7.05
C ALA A 215 -8.61 -19.65 7.78
N GLN A 216 -8.72 -18.33 7.90
CA GLN A 216 -9.90 -17.67 8.47
C GLN A 216 -11.11 -17.79 7.54
N HIS A 217 -10.90 -17.63 6.24
CA HIS A 217 -11.95 -17.73 5.23
C HIS A 217 -12.55 -19.14 5.10
N GLN A 218 -11.76 -20.18 5.36
CA GLN A 218 -12.18 -21.59 5.21
C GLN A 218 -13.28 -22.11 6.15
N ARG A 219 -13.71 -21.36 7.17
CA ARG A 219 -14.61 -21.88 8.22
C ARG A 219 -16.05 -22.22 7.77
N HIS A 220 -16.37 -22.21 6.47
CA HIS A 220 -17.75 -22.35 5.97
C HIS A 220 -18.00 -23.33 4.80
N THR A 221 -17.21 -24.40 4.62
CA THR A 221 -17.56 -25.44 3.61
C THR A 221 -17.49 -26.85 4.18
N PRO A 222 -18.63 -27.54 4.39
CA PRO A 222 -18.64 -28.91 4.88
C PRO A 222 -18.10 -29.89 3.84
N LEU A 223 -17.31 -30.86 4.31
CA LEU A 223 -16.67 -31.92 3.54
C LEU A 223 -17.60 -33.13 3.39
N THR A 224 -17.85 -33.59 2.16
CA THR A 224 -18.25 -34.99 1.89
C THR A 224 -17.03 -35.80 1.44
N LYS A 225 -16.87 -36.99 2.03
CA LYS A 225 -15.73 -37.90 1.81
C LYS A 225 -15.76 -38.46 0.39
N VAL A 226 -14.85 -38.02 -0.48
CA VAL A 226 -14.54 -38.65 -1.78
C VAL A 226 -13.03 -38.91 -1.85
N LYS A 227 -12.64 -40.03 -2.47
CA LYS A 227 -11.22 -40.43 -2.60
C LYS A 227 -10.48 -39.46 -3.54
N ALA A 228 -9.25 -39.10 -3.16
CA ALA A 228 -8.48 -38.00 -3.75
C ALA A 228 -8.11 -38.17 -5.24
N GLY A 229 -7.93 -39.40 -5.74
CA GLY A 229 -7.56 -39.67 -7.14
C GLY A 229 -8.69 -39.42 -8.14
N ASP A 230 -9.93 -39.66 -7.74
CA ASP A 230 -11.10 -39.54 -8.63
C ASP A 230 -11.56 -38.08 -8.78
N LEU A 231 -11.33 -37.25 -7.75
CA LEU A 231 -11.64 -35.82 -7.76
C LEU A 231 -10.74 -35.02 -8.72
N ALA A 232 -9.44 -35.29 -8.73
CA ALA A 232 -8.48 -34.59 -9.60
C ALA A 232 -8.81 -34.81 -11.08
N GLN A 233 -9.13 -36.05 -11.45
CA GLN A 233 -9.52 -36.39 -12.82
C GLN A 233 -10.79 -35.66 -13.27
N LEU A 234 -11.78 -35.52 -12.39
CA LEU A 234 -13.02 -34.81 -12.67
C LEU A 234 -12.81 -33.30 -12.74
N ASP A 235 -11.93 -32.74 -11.92
CA ASP A 235 -11.62 -31.30 -11.96
C ASP A 235 -10.86 -30.90 -13.21
N THR A 236 -9.87 -31.71 -13.64
CA THR A 236 -9.21 -31.55 -14.94
C THR A 236 -10.25 -31.60 -16.06
N LEU A 237 -11.19 -32.56 -16.03
CA LEU A 237 -12.27 -32.62 -17.01
C LEU A 237 -13.11 -31.33 -17.02
N TYR A 238 -13.32 -30.70 -15.86
CA TYR A 238 -14.10 -29.49 -15.71
C TYR A 238 -13.43 -28.23 -16.27
N HIS A 239 -12.12 -28.09 -16.16
CA HIS A 239 -11.45 -26.84 -16.53
C HIS A 239 -10.71 -26.89 -17.88
N THR A 240 -10.50 -28.07 -18.46
CA THR A 240 -9.52 -28.24 -19.58
C THR A 240 -10.11 -28.77 -20.89
N LYS A 241 -11.37 -29.18 -20.90
CA LYS A 241 -12.03 -29.72 -22.10
C LYS A 241 -12.94 -28.65 -22.70
N SER A 242 -12.79 -28.35 -23.99
CA SER A 242 -13.80 -27.61 -24.73
C SER A 242 -15.15 -28.34 -24.70
N LYS A 243 -16.24 -27.65 -25.07
CA LYS A 243 -17.58 -28.25 -25.18
C LYS A 243 -17.58 -29.48 -26.10
N ALA A 244 -16.80 -29.44 -27.19
CA ALA A 244 -16.57 -30.59 -28.07
C ALA A 244 -15.73 -31.71 -27.43
N GLY A 245 -14.82 -31.38 -26.51
CA GLY A 245 -14.07 -32.36 -25.73
C GLY A 245 -14.93 -33.07 -24.68
N LEU A 246 -15.88 -32.36 -24.08
CA LEU A 246 -16.84 -32.93 -23.14
C LEU A 246 -17.81 -33.90 -23.79
N SER A 247 -18.28 -33.59 -25.01
CA SER A 247 -19.19 -34.48 -25.75
C SER A 247 -18.55 -35.84 -26.08
N ARG A 248 -17.21 -35.89 -26.16
CA ARG A 248 -16.39 -37.10 -26.35
C ARG A 248 -16.05 -37.84 -25.05
N THR A 249 -16.40 -37.29 -23.89
CA THR A 249 -16.09 -37.88 -22.59
C THR A 249 -17.09 -39.01 -22.22
N LYS A 250 -16.60 -40.03 -21.51
CA LYS A 250 -17.44 -41.13 -21.00
C LYS A 250 -18.58 -40.59 -20.12
N LYS A 251 -19.81 -41.06 -20.35
CA LYS A 251 -21.03 -40.63 -19.62
C LYS A 251 -20.86 -40.72 -18.09
N ALA A 252 -20.25 -41.81 -17.59
CA ALA A 252 -20.03 -42.01 -16.16
C ALA A 252 -19.21 -40.89 -15.50
N LEU A 253 -18.21 -40.34 -16.20
CA LEU A 253 -17.41 -39.22 -15.68
C LEU A 253 -18.19 -37.91 -15.68
N LEU A 254 -19.03 -37.68 -16.70
CA LEU A 254 -19.91 -36.50 -16.74
C LEU A 254 -20.97 -36.55 -15.63
N VAL A 255 -21.53 -37.73 -15.37
CA VAL A 255 -22.48 -37.94 -14.26
C VAL A 255 -21.80 -37.71 -12.91
N ALA A 256 -20.60 -38.26 -12.71
CA ALA A 256 -19.83 -38.04 -11.49
C ALA A 256 -19.46 -36.57 -11.29
N LEU A 257 -19.06 -35.88 -12.37
CA LEU A 257 -18.76 -34.44 -12.34
C LEU A 257 -19.98 -33.63 -11.90
N CYS A 258 -21.14 -33.89 -12.53
CA CYS A 258 -22.38 -33.20 -12.19
C CYS A 258 -22.84 -33.50 -10.76
N ALA A 259 -22.74 -34.75 -10.32
CA ALA A 259 -23.13 -35.14 -8.98
C ALA A 259 -22.21 -34.58 -7.88
N ILE A 260 -20.93 -34.30 -8.19
CA ILE A 260 -20.02 -33.69 -7.21
C ILE A 260 -20.19 -32.17 -7.15
N ARG A 261 -20.31 -31.51 -8.30
CA ARG A 261 -20.34 -30.03 -8.36
C ARG A 261 -21.74 -29.43 -8.26
N PHE A 262 -22.78 -30.18 -8.62
CA PHE A 262 -24.15 -29.66 -8.72
C PHE A 262 -25.17 -30.40 -7.83
N ALA A 263 -24.75 -31.42 -7.06
CA ALA A 263 -25.64 -32.00 -6.05
C ALA A 263 -25.70 -31.06 -4.84
N GLY A 264 -26.80 -30.31 -4.75
CA GLY A 264 -27.00 -29.38 -3.64
C GLY A 264 -28.02 -28.26 -3.83
N ALA A 265 -28.77 -28.19 -4.94
CA ALA A 265 -29.80 -27.15 -5.07
C ALA A 265 -31.10 -27.53 -5.81
N SER A 266 -31.19 -28.67 -6.52
CA SER A 266 -32.46 -29.16 -7.13
C SER A 266 -32.42 -30.58 -7.69
N ARG A 267 -31.25 -31.22 -7.79
CA ARG A 267 -31.09 -32.55 -8.41
C ARG A 267 -30.17 -33.46 -7.63
N ASN A 268 -30.43 -34.77 -7.69
CA ASN A 268 -29.67 -35.81 -6.98
C ASN A 268 -28.95 -36.76 -7.96
N HIS A 269 -27.99 -37.56 -7.47
CA HIS A 269 -27.13 -38.40 -8.31
C HIS A 269 -27.91 -39.37 -9.23
N HIS A 270 -29.11 -39.80 -8.80
CA HIS A 270 -29.96 -40.68 -9.59
C HIS A 270 -30.51 -39.99 -10.85
N GLU A 271 -30.90 -38.71 -10.75
CA GLU A 271 -31.40 -37.92 -11.87
C GLU A 271 -30.31 -37.67 -12.94
N PHE A 272 -29.07 -37.36 -12.53
CA PHE A 272 -27.97 -37.20 -13.48
C PHE A 272 -27.66 -38.49 -14.25
N ASN A 273 -27.85 -39.66 -13.62
CA ASN A 273 -27.61 -40.95 -14.28
C ASN A 273 -28.65 -41.26 -15.37
N GLN A 274 -29.88 -40.76 -15.21
CA GLN A 274 -30.96 -40.91 -16.17
C GLN A 274 -30.85 -39.93 -17.36
N MET A 275 -30.10 -38.83 -17.24
CA MET A 275 -29.91 -37.86 -18.32
C MET A 275 -29.10 -38.41 -19.49
N ASN A 276 -29.35 -37.88 -20.69
CA ASN A 276 -28.52 -38.14 -21.86
C ASN A 276 -27.21 -37.33 -21.79
N ARG A 277 -26.22 -37.71 -22.60
CA ARG A 277 -24.89 -37.08 -22.58
C ARG A 277 -24.93 -35.60 -22.97
N LYS A 278 -25.82 -35.22 -23.90
CA LYS A 278 -25.94 -33.84 -24.41
C LYS A 278 -26.39 -32.89 -23.30
N SER A 279 -27.42 -33.28 -22.55
CA SER A 279 -27.94 -32.49 -21.43
C SER A 279 -26.93 -32.33 -20.30
N LEU A 280 -26.11 -33.36 -20.01
CA LEU A 280 -25.04 -33.26 -19.02
C LEU A 280 -23.96 -32.25 -19.44
N VAL A 281 -23.58 -32.25 -20.73
CA VAL A 281 -22.58 -31.32 -21.28
C VAL A 281 -23.11 -29.88 -21.31
N GLU A 282 -24.40 -29.68 -21.61
CA GLU A 282 -25.04 -28.36 -21.59
C GLU A 282 -25.01 -27.74 -20.20
N ILE A 283 -25.42 -28.49 -19.16
CA ILE A 283 -25.37 -28.02 -17.76
C ILE A 283 -23.95 -27.62 -17.35
N ILE A 284 -22.96 -28.44 -17.71
CA ILE A 284 -21.54 -28.16 -17.42
C ILE A 284 -21.09 -26.89 -18.16
N HIS A 285 -21.49 -26.71 -19.42
CA HIS A 285 -21.09 -25.58 -20.25
C HIS A 285 -21.74 -24.26 -19.80
N GLU A 286 -23.03 -24.25 -19.47
CA GLU A 286 -23.74 -23.07 -18.95
C GLU A 286 -23.07 -22.55 -17.66
N GLN A 287 -22.70 -23.46 -16.77
CA GLN A 287 -21.98 -23.08 -15.55
C GLN A 287 -20.58 -22.55 -15.86
N ARG A 288 -19.84 -23.18 -16.77
CA ARG A 288 -18.51 -22.68 -17.18
C ARG A 288 -18.56 -21.32 -17.85
N LEU A 289 -19.63 -21.04 -18.60
CA LEU A 289 -19.89 -19.75 -19.20
C LEU A 289 -20.18 -18.70 -18.12
N ALA A 290 -21.01 -19.04 -17.13
CA ALA A 290 -21.27 -18.18 -15.96
C ALA A 290 -20.00 -17.95 -15.10
N GLU A 291 -19.08 -18.91 -15.06
CA GLU A 291 -17.78 -18.82 -14.38
C GLU A 291 -16.68 -18.17 -15.21
N GLY A 292 -16.95 -17.82 -16.48
CA GLY A 292 -16.00 -17.16 -17.39
C GLY A 292 -14.82 -18.04 -17.83
N LEU A 293 -15.02 -19.37 -17.89
CA LEU A 293 -13.98 -20.33 -18.30
C LEU A 293 -13.95 -20.59 -19.82
N VAL A 294 -15.06 -20.32 -20.51
CA VAL A 294 -15.27 -20.59 -21.94
C VAL A 294 -16.06 -19.45 -22.57
N ASP A 295 -15.94 -19.29 -23.88
CA ASP A 295 -16.80 -18.38 -24.66
C ASP A 295 -18.18 -19.00 -25.00
N GLU A 296 -19.02 -18.25 -25.73
CA GLU A 296 -20.36 -18.69 -26.17
C GLU A 296 -20.31 -19.95 -27.05
N ASP A 297 -19.22 -20.13 -27.79
CA ASP A 297 -18.99 -21.29 -28.67
C ASP A 297 -18.46 -22.52 -27.89
N GLY A 298 -18.04 -22.32 -26.65
CA GLY A 298 -17.57 -23.37 -25.74
C GLY A 298 -16.10 -23.73 -25.94
N ASP A 299 -15.34 -22.83 -26.57
CA ASP A 299 -13.89 -22.86 -26.60
C ASP A 299 -13.34 -22.28 -25.30
N LEU A 300 -12.22 -22.84 -24.85
CA LEU A 300 -11.56 -22.36 -23.63
C LEU A 300 -10.99 -20.99 -23.91
N LEU A 301 -11.26 -20.05 -23.00
CA LEU A 301 -10.56 -18.78 -22.96
C LEU A 301 -9.11 -19.05 -22.50
N VAL A 302 -8.28 -19.58 -23.40
CA VAL A 302 -6.83 -19.56 -23.24
C VAL A 302 -6.47 -18.08 -23.22
N THR A 303 -6.03 -17.60 -22.06
CA THR A 303 -5.54 -16.25 -21.85
C THR A 303 -4.52 -15.94 -22.95
N GLN A 304 -4.96 -15.23 -23.99
CA GLN A 304 -4.05 -14.53 -24.88
C GLN A 304 -3.16 -13.68 -23.99
N GLU A 305 -1.84 -13.77 -24.19
CA GLU A 305 -0.87 -12.94 -23.49
C GLU A 305 -1.26 -11.47 -23.68
N LYS A 306 -2.01 -10.91 -22.72
CA LYS A 306 -2.24 -9.46 -22.69
C LYS A 306 -0.88 -8.86 -22.42
N GLY A 307 -0.38 -8.08 -23.38
CA GLY A 307 0.82 -7.27 -23.21
C GLY A 307 0.73 -6.45 -21.92
N SER A 308 1.88 -6.09 -21.36
CA SER A 308 1.95 -5.28 -20.13
C SER A 308 1.12 -4.01 -20.29
N THR A 309 0.08 -3.81 -19.46
CA THR A 309 -0.74 -2.60 -19.44
C THR A 309 -0.44 -1.74 -18.20
N THR A 310 -0.83 -0.48 -18.24
CA THR A 310 -0.68 0.45 -17.11
C THR A 310 -1.86 1.39 -17.04
N VAL A 311 -2.30 1.79 -15.85
CA VAL A 311 -3.51 2.63 -15.68
C VAL A 311 -3.36 3.98 -16.39
N LEU A 312 -2.18 4.61 -16.30
CA LEU A 312 -1.87 5.83 -17.06
C LEU A 312 -1.03 5.46 -18.29
N GLY A 313 -1.68 4.82 -19.26
CA GLY A 313 -1.08 4.39 -20.52
C GLY A 313 -1.09 5.48 -21.59
N ALA A 314 -0.85 5.08 -22.83
CA ALA A 314 -0.68 5.97 -23.97
C ALA A 314 -1.86 6.95 -24.15
N HIS A 315 -3.09 6.45 -24.08
CA HIS A 315 -4.28 7.25 -24.34
C HIS A 315 -4.61 8.17 -23.15
N VAL A 316 -4.64 7.66 -21.91
CA VAL A 316 -4.86 8.53 -20.72
C VAL A 316 -3.77 9.60 -20.60
N LEU A 317 -2.50 9.29 -20.87
CA LEU A 317 -1.43 10.29 -20.84
C LEU A 317 -1.54 11.34 -21.94
N SER A 318 -2.01 10.96 -23.13
CA SER A 318 -2.31 11.90 -24.21
C SER A 318 -3.37 12.92 -23.77
N GLU A 319 -4.46 12.43 -23.17
CA GLU A 319 -5.54 13.27 -22.64
C GLU A 319 -5.05 14.19 -21.50
N ILE A 320 -4.24 13.68 -20.58
CA ILE A 320 -3.63 14.48 -19.51
C ILE A 320 -2.80 15.63 -20.09
N ARG A 321 -1.95 15.34 -21.09
CA ARG A 321 -1.12 16.37 -21.75
C ARG A 321 -1.96 17.40 -22.49
N SER A 322 -3.01 16.96 -23.18
CA SER A 322 -3.95 17.83 -23.88
C SER A 322 -4.62 18.81 -22.91
N ASP A 323 -5.08 18.33 -21.76
CA ASP A 323 -5.69 19.18 -20.74
C ASP A 323 -4.66 20.09 -20.05
N MET A 324 -3.45 19.59 -19.77
CA MET A 324 -2.36 20.37 -19.19
C MET A 324 -2.00 21.59 -20.04
N ASN A 325 -2.01 21.46 -21.37
CA ASN A 325 -1.74 22.56 -22.29
C ASN A 325 -2.83 23.65 -22.29
N LYS A 326 -4.03 23.34 -21.76
CA LYS A 326 -5.16 24.27 -21.66
C LYS A 326 -5.28 24.91 -20.27
N ILE A 327 -4.50 24.45 -19.29
CA ILE A 327 -4.56 24.93 -17.91
C ILE A 327 -3.61 26.11 -17.73
N GLU A 328 -4.18 27.27 -17.40
CA GLU A 328 -3.42 28.42 -16.93
C GLU A 328 -3.35 28.40 -15.39
N ALA A 329 -2.13 28.27 -14.86
CA ALA A 329 -1.90 28.27 -13.41
C ALA A 329 -1.47 29.68 -12.94
N PRO A 330 -1.91 30.13 -11.74
CA PRO A 330 -1.39 31.34 -11.14
C PRO A 330 0.13 31.29 -10.94
N SER A 331 0.81 32.43 -10.99
CA SER A 331 2.28 32.52 -10.89
C SER A 331 2.86 31.95 -9.58
N TRP A 332 2.08 31.92 -8.51
CA TRP A 332 2.48 31.36 -7.21
C TRP A 332 2.25 29.84 -7.11
N TRP A 333 1.58 29.22 -8.08
CA TRP A 333 1.34 27.78 -8.11
C TRP A 333 2.55 27.06 -8.73
N PRO A 334 3.00 25.92 -8.15
CA PRO A 334 4.17 25.23 -8.66
C PRO A 334 3.98 24.73 -10.10
N PRO A 335 5.06 24.64 -10.90
CA PRO A 335 4.97 24.16 -12.27
C PRO A 335 4.56 22.69 -12.31
N SER A 336 3.76 22.33 -13.31
CA SER A 336 3.44 20.94 -13.64
C SER A 336 4.57 20.28 -14.42
N PRO A 337 4.72 18.95 -14.35
CA PRO A 337 5.73 18.22 -15.12
C PRO A 337 5.48 18.34 -16.62
N LYS A 338 6.51 18.62 -17.41
CA LYS A 338 6.36 18.86 -18.86
C LYS A 338 5.90 17.63 -19.65
N HIS A 339 6.48 16.46 -19.36
CA HIS A 339 6.27 15.24 -20.14
C HIS A 339 6.04 14.02 -19.24
N PRO A 340 4.85 13.92 -18.59
CA PRO A 340 4.54 12.79 -17.73
C PRO A 340 4.53 11.47 -18.51
N GLY A 341 5.12 10.43 -17.93
CA GLY A 341 5.23 9.08 -18.49
C GLY A 341 6.39 8.85 -19.47
N GLU A 342 7.22 9.85 -19.76
CA GLU A 342 8.42 9.70 -20.58
C GLU A 342 9.69 9.57 -19.71
N ILE A 343 10.38 8.43 -19.83
CA ILE A 343 11.58 8.12 -19.03
C ILE A 343 12.69 9.16 -19.22
N LYS A 344 12.84 9.71 -20.43
CA LYS A 344 13.91 10.65 -20.78
C LYS A 344 13.88 11.98 -20.02
N TRP A 345 12.76 12.36 -19.42
CA TRP A 345 12.61 13.65 -18.72
C TRP A 345 12.87 13.59 -17.21
N GLY A 346 13.37 12.45 -16.72
CA GLY A 346 13.88 12.32 -15.36
C GLY A 346 12.81 12.20 -14.27
N LYS A 347 13.23 12.48 -13.03
CA LYS A 347 12.39 12.34 -11.83
C LYS A 347 11.69 13.67 -11.52
N PHE A 348 10.40 13.59 -11.22
CA PHE A 348 9.65 14.76 -10.77
C PHE A 348 10.12 15.20 -9.39
N LYS A 349 10.21 16.52 -9.20
CA LYS A 349 10.39 17.17 -7.91
C LYS A 349 9.09 17.13 -7.11
N ALA A 350 9.16 17.42 -5.81
CA ALA A 350 8.00 17.40 -4.93
C ALA A 350 6.90 18.39 -5.36
N GLU A 351 7.28 19.56 -5.86
CA GLU A 351 6.35 20.57 -6.38
C GLU A 351 5.65 20.14 -7.67
N GLU A 352 6.38 19.48 -8.58
CA GLU A 352 5.78 18.91 -9.80
C GLU A 352 4.78 17.80 -9.45
N TRP A 353 5.12 16.93 -8.50
CA TRP A 353 4.18 15.93 -7.96
C TRP A 353 2.94 16.57 -7.38
N ARG A 354 3.10 17.65 -6.60
CA ARG A 354 1.98 18.38 -6.01
C ARG A 354 1.04 18.92 -7.08
N SER A 355 1.56 19.62 -8.09
CA SER A 355 0.73 20.16 -9.18
C SER A 355 0.06 19.07 -10.00
N PHE A 356 0.84 18.06 -10.39
CA PHE A 356 0.34 16.94 -11.18
C PHE A 356 -0.81 16.21 -10.48
N CYS A 357 -0.65 15.90 -9.19
CA CYS A 357 -1.59 15.08 -8.46
C CYS A 357 -2.79 15.85 -7.89
N LEU A 358 -2.63 17.14 -7.55
CA LEU A 358 -3.70 17.94 -6.98
C LEU A 358 -4.54 18.69 -8.02
N VAL A 359 -4.01 18.89 -9.23
CA VAL A 359 -4.66 19.70 -10.27
C VAL A 359 -4.83 18.89 -11.55
N ASN A 360 -3.74 18.47 -12.19
CA ASN A 360 -3.83 17.89 -13.54
C ASN A 360 -4.59 16.55 -13.56
N LEU A 361 -4.21 15.60 -12.70
CA LEU A 361 -4.88 14.30 -12.62
C LEU A 361 -6.36 14.44 -12.22
N PRO A 362 -6.74 15.16 -11.16
CA PRO A 362 -8.16 15.33 -10.82
C PRO A 362 -8.99 15.92 -11.96
N ILE A 363 -8.49 16.92 -12.70
CA ILE A 363 -9.21 17.52 -13.83
C ILE A 363 -9.45 16.48 -14.92
N THR A 364 -8.38 15.86 -15.43
CA THR A 364 -8.48 14.93 -16.55
C THR A 364 -9.22 13.66 -16.18
N LEU A 365 -8.90 13.05 -15.03
CA LEU A 365 -9.52 11.79 -14.62
C LEU A 365 -10.99 11.95 -14.27
N THR A 366 -11.42 13.11 -13.73
CA THR A 366 -12.85 13.37 -13.52
C THR A 366 -13.58 13.47 -14.85
N ARG A 367 -12.98 14.12 -15.86
CA ARG A 367 -13.54 14.21 -17.21
C ARG A 367 -13.64 12.83 -17.89
N LEU A 368 -12.59 12.01 -17.77
CA LEU A 368 -12.53 10.70 -18.43
C LEU A 368 -13.33 9.62 -17.71
N TRP A 369 -13.19 9.53 -16.38
CA TRP A 369 -13.70 8.41 -15.59
C TRP A 369 -14.91 8.78 -14.73
N GLY A 370 -15.16 10.07 -14.48
CA GLY A 370 -16.29 10.51 -13.65
C GLY A 370 -17.65 10.34 -14.31
N ILE A 371 -17.69 10.18 -15.64
CA ILE A 371 -18.90 9.91 -16.42
C ILE A 371 -19.24 8.42 -16.53
N LEU A 372 -18.32 7.53 -16.14
CA LEU A 372 -18.49 6.09 -16.23
C LEU A 372 -19.43 5.60 -15.12
N PRO A 373 -20.08 4.42 -15.29
CA PRO A 373 -20.88 3.80 -14.23
C PRO A 373 -20.08 3.63 -12.94
N LYS A 374 -20.74 3.74 -11.78
CA LYS A 374 -20.07 3.68 -10.46
C LYS A 374 -19.41 2.33 -10.20
N GLU A 375 -19.94 1.29 -10.83
CA GLU A 375 -19.47 -0.09 -10.76
C GLU A 375 -18.22 -0.29 -11.62
N SER A 376 -17.95 0.61 -12.57
CA SER A 376 -16.75 0.53 -13.41
C SER A 376 -15.48 0.69 -12.59
N ARG A 377 -14.46 -0.05 -12.97
CA ARG A 377 -13.18 -0.06 -12.25
C ARG A 377 -12.51 1.31 -12.27
N GLN A 378 -12.55 2.01 -13.41
CA GLN A 378 -12.01 3.35 -13.58
C GLN A 378 -12.69 4.37 -12.66
N TYR A 379 -14.02 4.32 -12.53
CA TYR A 379 -14.75 5.18 -11.59
C TYR A 379 -14.33 4.91 -10.14
N GLN A 380 -14.24 3.64 -9.73
CA GLN A 380 -13.81 3.31 -8.37
C GLN A 380 -12.35 3.71 -8.09
N MET A 381 -11.46 3.60 -9.08
CA MET A 381 -10.09 4.10 -8.98
C MET A 381 -10.05 5.63 -8.82
N LEU A 382 -10.86 6.36 -9.59
CA LEU A 382 -11.01 7.82 -9.45
C LEU A 382 -11.51 8.18 -8.06
N GLU A 383 -12.61 7.57 -7.61
CA GLU A 383 -13.22 7.86 -6.31
C GLU A 383 -12.21 7.64 -5.18
N ASN A 384 -11.50 6.52 -5.21
CA ASN A 384 -10.46 6.22 -4.23
C ASN A 384 -9.30 7.24 -4.30
N TYR A 385 -8.86 7.63 -5.50
CA TYR A 385 -7.82 8.64 -5.68
C TYR A 385 -8.25 10.03 -5.17
N MET A 386 -9.51 10.41 -5.37
CA MET A 386 -10.04 11.68 -4.90
C MET A 386 -10.08 11.76 -3.36
N LEU A 387 -10.26 10.63 -2.66
CA LEU A 387 -10.10 10.57 -1.20
C LEU A 387 -8.66 10.93 -0.77
N LEU A 388 -7.65 10.39 -1.46
CA LEU A 388 -6.25 10.74 -1.23
C LEU A 388 -5.98 12.23 -1.48
N VAL A 389 -6.48 12.75 -2.60
CA VAL A 389 -6.35 14.17 -2.97
C VAL A 389 -6.97 15.06 -1.89
N ASN A 390 -8.19 14.77 -1.44
CA ASN A 390 -8.88 15.54 -0.41
C ASN A 390 -8.15 15.50 0.93
N ALA A 391 -7.67 14.32 1.35
CA ALA A 391 -6.88 14.19 2.57
C ALA A 391 -5.59 15.03 2.48
N ILE A 392 -4.82 14.91 1.41
CA ILE A 392 -3.56 15.67 1.27
C ILE A 392 -3.80 17.18 1.15
N LYS A 393 -4.89 17.62 0.50
CA LYS A 393 -5.27 19.03 0.45
C LYS A 393 -5.50 19.58 1.87
N ILE A 394 -6.24 18.87 2.71
CA ILE A 394 -6.47 19.27 4.10
C ILE A 394 -5.17 19.28 4.89
N ALA A 395 -4.40 18.19 4.81
CA ALA A 395 -3.14 18.05 5.54
C ALA A 395 -2.13 19.16 5.21
N THR A 396 -2.21 19.73 4.01
CA THR A 396 -1.28 20.76 3.51
C THR A 396 -1.88 22.17 3.50
N SER A 397 -3.04 22.35 4.15
CA SER A 397 -3.69 23.66 4.33
C SER A 397 -2.88 24.59 5.23
N ARG A 398 -3.04 25.90 5.00
CA ARG A 398 -2.38 26.95 5.81
C ARG A 398 -3.04 27.18 7.17
N SER A 399 -4.28 26.74 7.32
CA SER A 399 -5.04 26.72 8.55
C SER A 399 -5.61 25.32 8.77
N ILE A 400 -5.82 24.95 10.03
CA ILE A 400 -6.38 23.66 10.40
C ILE A 400 -7.36 23.84 11.56
N SER A 401 -8.52 23.20 11.47
CA SER A 401 -9.51 23.09 12.56
C SER A 401 -9.70 21.63 12.96
N HIS A 402 -10.39 21.37 14.07
CA HIS A 402 -10.69 19.99 14.50
C HIS A 402 -11.53 19.23 13.46
N GLU A 403 -12.49 19.89 12.81
CA GLU A 403 -13.35 19.29 11.79
C GLU A 403 -12.55 18.92 10.53
N MET A 404 -11.58 19.76 10.16
CA MET A 404 -10.66 19.46 9.07
C MET A 404 -9.81 18.23 9.41
N ILE A 405 -9.28 18.13 10.63
CA ILE A 405 -8.51 16.97 11.07
C ILE A 405 -9.35 15.69 11.03
N SER A 406 -10.58 15.74 11.54
CA SER A 406 -11.51 14.59 11.46
C SER A 406 -11.82 14.19 10.02
N SER A 407 -11.99 15.17 9.12
CA SER A 407 -12.20 14.93 7.69
C SER A 407 -10.96 14.29 7.05
N TYR A 408 -9.76 14.75 7.41
CA TYR A 408 -8.50 14.16 6.97
C TYR A 408 -8.41 12.68 7.35
N GLU A 409 -8.65 12.37 8.62
CA GLU A 409 -8.58 11.00 9.15
C GLU A 409 -9.57 10.07 8.44
N GLN A 410 -10.80 10.53 8.25
CA GLN A 410 -11.83 9.79 7.51
C GLN A 410 -11.44 9.55 6.05
N TYR A 411 -10.98 10.58 5.33
CA TYR A 411 -10.59 10.42 3.93
C TYR A 411 -9.37 9.53 3.78
N MET A 412 -8.38 9.65 4.66
CA MET A 412 -7.17 8.82 4.61
C MET A 412 -7.48 7.35 4.90
N LEU A 413 -8.29 7.06 5.91
CA LEU A 413 -8.72 5.70 6.22
C LEU A 413 -9.49 5.08 5.06
N ARG A 414 -10.50 5.79 4.51
CA ARG A 414 -11.30 5.31 3.38
C ARG A 414 -10.44 5.09 2.12
N TYR A 415 -9.47 5.97 1.87
CA TYR A 415 -8.50 5.80 0.78
C TYR A 415 -7.69 4.51 0.95
N LEU A 416 -7.19 4.20 2.15
CA LEU A 416 -6.37 3.01 2.36
C LEU A 416 -7.20 1.72 2.34
N GLN A 417 -8.45 1.76 2.82
CA GLN A 417 -9.40 0.66 2.67
C GLN A 417 -9.69 0.38 1.19
N GLY A 418 -10.03 1.42 0.42
CA GLY A 418 -10.26 1.30 -1.02
C GLY A 418 -9.00 0.91 -1.80
N PHE A 419 -7.82 1.35 -1.35
CA PHE A 419 -6.53 0.92 -1.90
C PHE A 419 -6.33 -0.59 -1.77
N LEU A 420 -6.52 -1.16 -0.57
CA LEU A 420 -6.37 -2.60 -0.34
C LEU A 420 -7.42 -3.41 -1.12
N ARG A 421 -8.64 -2.88 -1.27
CA ARG A 421 -9.70 -3.51 -2.08
C ARG A 421 -9.39 -3.48 -3.58
N LEU A 422 -8.95 -2.34 -4.11
CA LEU A 422 -8.73 -2.13 -5.55
C LEU A 422 -7.42 -2.75 -6.05
N TYR A 423 -6.40 -2.78 -5.19
CA TYR A 423 -5.08 -3.30 -5.49
C TYR A 423 -4.70 -4.42 -4.51
N PRO A 424 -5.45 -5.55 -4.53
CA PRO A 424 -5.27 -6.62 -3.57
C PRO A 424 -3.90 -7.29 -3.64
N HIS A 425 -3.11 -7.05 -4.68
CA HIS A 425 -1.74 -7.55 -4.84
C HIS A 425 -0.67 -6.67 -4.17
N LYS A 426 -1.02 -5.47 -3.69
CA LYS A 426 -0.10 -4.50 -3.07
C LYS A 426 -0.32 -4.43 -1.56
N ASN A 427 0.77 -4.17 -0.83
CA ASN A 427 0.71 -3.85 0.60
C ASN A 427 0.74 -2.35 0.84
N LEU A 428 0.45 -1.96 2.07
CA LEU A 428 0.68 -0.60 2.53
C LEU A 428 2.17 -0.29 2.76
N THR A 429 2.45 0.99 2.54
CA THR A 429 3.55 1.83 3.01
C THR A 429 3.82 1.89 4.50
N PRO A 430 5.07 1.89 5.01
CA PRO A 430 5.35 2.64 6.24
C PRO A 430 4.84 4.08 6.19
N TYR A 431 4.99 4.77 5.04
CA TYR A 431 4.44 6.12 4.84
C TYR A 431 2.91 6.16 4.80
N GLN A 432 2.26 5.14 4.23
CA GLN A 432 0.78 5.06 4.22
C GLN A 432 0.25 4.78 5.62
N HIS A 433 0.90 3.90 6.38
CA HIS A 433 0.57 3.69 7.78
C HIS A 433 0.80 4.96 8.62
N LEU A 434 1.95 5.63 8.49
CA LEU A 434 2.22 6.87 9.22
C LEU A 434 1.23 7.99 8.88
N SER A 435 0.63 7.98 7.69
CA SER A 435 -0.42 8.94 7.36
C SER A 435 -1.67 8.80 8.22
N LEU A 436 -1.91 7.63 8.83
CA LEU A 436 -3.02 7.43 9.78
C LEU A 436 -2.75 8.09 11.14
N HIS A 437 -1.48 8.31 11.51
CA HIS A 437 -1.09 9.05 12.71
C HIS A 437 -0.99 10.57 12.48
N PHE A 438 -1.06 11.01 11.23
CA PHE A 438 -0.82 12.41 10.88
C PHE A 438 -1.89 13.37 11.43
N GLY A 439 -3.10 12.89 11.70
CA GLY A 439 -4.12 13.67 12.42
C GLY A 439 -3.62 14.15 13.78
N ASP A 440 -2.90 13.30 14.51
CA ASP A 440 -2.29 13.68 15.79
C ASP A 440 -1.15 14.69 15.61
N HIS A 441 -0.43 14.65 14.49
CA HIS A 441 0.61 15.64 14.19
C HIS A 441 -0.03 17.02 13.98
N LEU A 442 -1.14 17.07 13.25
CA LEU A 442 -1.92 18.29 13.05
C LEU A 442 -2.48 18.83 14.38
N ARG A 443 -2.98 17.96 15.27
CA ARG A 443 -3.45 18.37 16.61
C ARG A 443 -2.32 18.94 17.48
N ARG A 444 -1.12 18.35 17.41
CA ARG A 444 0.02 18.73 18.26
C ARG A 444 0.77 19.97 17.75
N PHE A 445 0.98 20.07 16.45
CA PHE A 445 1.90 21.07 15.85
C PHE A 445 1.18 22.09 14.96
N GLY A 446 -0.15 21.95 14.79
CA GLY A 446 -0.93 22.83 13.94
C GLY A 446 -0.64 22.62 12.45
N PRO A 447 -0.86 23.65 11.61
CA PRO A 447 -0.71 23.55 10.16
C PRO A 447 0.71 23.17 9.72
N THR A 448 0.82 22.25 8.75
CA THR A 448 2.09 21.74 8.20
C THR A 448 3.00 22.80 7.62
N HIS A 449 2.45 23.96 7.22
CA HIS A 449 3.25 25.08 6.73
C HIS A 449 4.35 25.49 7.72
N SER A 450 4.11 25.33 9.02
CA SER A 450 5.04 25.67 10.09
C SER A 450 6.11 24.62 10.34
N TRP A 451 5.94 23.39 9.85
CA TRP A 451 6.83 22.25 10.17
C TRP A 451 7.09 21.33 8.96
N ARG A 452 7.54 21.90 7.84
CA ARG A 452 7.86 21.15 6.60
C ARG A 452 9.26 21.42 6.08
N CYS A 453 9.85 20.44 5.38
CA CYS A 453 11.25 20.43 4.96
C CYS A 453 11.66 21.47 3.91
N TYR A 454 10.73 22.11 3.18
CA TYR A 454 11.05 23.00 2.05
C TYR A 454 12.08 24.10 2.35
N ALA A 455 11.99 24.75 3.52
CA ALA A 455 12.95 25.80 3.88
C ALA A 455 14.35 25.21 4.13
N PHE A 456 14.41 24.07 4.82
CA PHE A 456 15.65 23.36 5.13
C PHE A 456 16.32 22.81 3.87
N GLU A 457 15.56 22.28 2.93
CA GLU A 457 16.11 21.79 1.65
C GLU A 457 16.71 22.91 0.81
N ARG A 458 16.07 24.09 0.77
CA ARG A 458 16.66 25.25 0.09
C ARG A 458 17.97 25.66 0.73
N MET A 459 18.04 25.70 2.05
CA MET A 459 19.29 25.98 2.77
C MET A 459 20.35 24.92 2.48
N ASN A 460 19.99 23.63 2.49
CA ASN A 460 20.91 22.56 2.13
C ASN A 460 21.47 22.72 0.71
N GLY A 461 20.61 23.09 -0.26
CA GLY A 461 21.06 23.38 -1.63
C GLY A 461 22.01 24.57 -1.71
N LEU A 462 21.75 25.63 -0.94
CA LEU A 462 22.67 26.78 -0.84
C LEU A 462 24.02 26.35 -0.24
N VAL A 463 24.00 25.57 0.85
CA VAL A 463 25.23 25.08 1.50
C VAL A 463 26.02 24.13 0.59
N GLN A 464 25.34 23.24 -0.14
CA GLN A 464 25.98 22.37 -1.13
C GLN A 464 26.60 23.15 -2.30
N GLY A 465 26.05 24.32 -2.62
CA GLY A 465 26.59 25.22 -3.62
C GLY A 465 27.78 26.07 -3.14
N LEU A 466 28.07 26.11 -1.84
CA LEU A 466 29.26 26.76 -1.31
C LEU A 466 30.48 25.85 -1.58
N PRO A 467 31.56 26.37 -2.19
CA PRO A 467 32.77 25.59 -2.39
C PRO A 467 33.33 25.15 -1.04
N SER A 468 33.24 23.85 -0.75
CA SER A 468 33.68 23.23 0.51
C SER A 468 35.16 22.90 0.54
N ASN A 469 35.86 23.08 -0.58
CA ASN A 469 37.31 23.11 -0.62
C ASN A 469 37.75 24.54 -0.27
N SER A 470 38.33 24.75 0.92
CA SER A 470 38.93 26.02 1.37
C SER A 470 40.13 26.49 0.51
N ARG A 471 40.04 26.39 -0.80
CA ARG A 471 40.95 26.98 -1.77
C ARG A 471 40.36 28.32 -2.18
N PHE A 472 40.99 29.40 -1.73
CA PHE A 472 40.82 30.70 -2.39
C PHE A 472 41.17 30.52 -3.87
N GLY A 473 40.27 30.95 -4.75
CA GLY A 473 40.47 30.90 -6.20
C GLY A 473 41.78 31.61 -6.57
N LYS A 474 42.54 30.99 -7.47
CA LYS A 474 43.70 31.63 -8.12
C LYS A 474 43.26 32.66 -9.13
#